data_AF-A0A942V5Z6-F1
#
_entry.id   AF-A0A942V5Z6-F1
#
_cell.length_a   1.000
_cell.length_b   1.000
_cell.length_c   1.000
_cell.angle_alpha   90.00
_cell.angle_beta   90.00
_cell.angle_gamma   90.00
#
_symmetry.space_group_name_H-M   'P 1'
#
loop_
_entity.id
_entity.type
_entity.pdbx_description
1 polymer ?
#
loop_
_entity_poly.entity_id
_entity_poly.type
_entity_poly.pdbx_seq_one_letter_code
_entity_poly.pdbx_strand_id
1 'polypeptide(L)'
;MVCSSTSYYGRTCYSCRNKTCADGGYDSASKTGYICSAVTYAGLSCYSCKVDPCYGLENKSCDYGCQTYYSQCSSKCQSCKTCSKVCESGYSTTACTSSQVIVDSSKKNECGDTCYKCRAKDDNCPSGYQASACSSTQVQTGTQKTEAGSTCYACRAKTCTDYNSAYVSSVPSGQTCTTVTSSTVGGLTCYKDCKAANLTCEDWVKANYPDFSISTGGSYVSGSGKVMLTGNVTTTSPVTISGMVVGPAYFNYDKCKAKSTPTISVTNIDYDGVTLNGGTLANVNVEYDPVSYTENGSSHAFCQYYGYCNSSMDSYTAQSFYNTIKGSMGYSSCSSYGDICSVLQSSTGCVDYNSNFQSCDTMSYGSCSCSSAAQALCRSSYLRNLCKNNEHSALAGYGTLKDSKINSQKRNIEVVVYPDGGTLTIEGTVSVYGLSRSTPLRIGDNAYTNTAISRRSAKLIINGTLELLAGRDLYYSANGQVIVNASGTLKITYGDWGGIMFNYASSSLPMEVYGKLDISSNGSGGKYANDLEFTWNGKGILKARSGSCIKLQNGGGGSNGGSGTFSFESGAQLSMKGSCKKASSSGSYTVKDNPSNTLYGAFTSHPSGFSGSCSNCY
;
A
#
# COMPACT_ATOMS: atom_id res chain seq x y z
N MET A 1 -21.14 -99.12 -109.29
CA MET A 1 -20.36 -98.86 -110.52
C MET A 1 -20.34 -97.35 -110.79
N VAL A 2 -19.26 -96.82 -111.36
CA VAL A 2 -19.13 -95.44 -111.86
C VAL A 2 -18.92 -95.57 -113.37
N CYS A 3 -19.78 -94.92 -114.16
CA CYS A 3 -19.76 -95.02 -115.61
C CYS A 3 -19.54 -93.64 -116.22
N SER A 4 -18.76 -93.59 -117.30
CA SER A 4 -18.71 -92.44 -118.21
C SER A 4 -19.25 -92.87 -119.57
N SER A 5 -19.93 -91.95 -120.26
CA SER A 5 -20.47 -92.19 -121.59
C SER A 5 -19.75 -91.38 -122.65
N THR A 6 -19.72 -91.89 -123.88
CA THR A 6 -19.22 -91.19 -125.06
C THR A 6 -20.04 -91.63 -126.26
N SER A 7 -20.44 -90.69 -127.13
CA SER A 7 -21.32 -90.94 -128.27
C SER A 7 -20.52 -90.94 -129.57
N TYR A 8 -20.69 -91.98 -130.40
CA TYR A 8 -20.03 -92.11 -131.71
C TYR A 8 -21.07 -92.46 -132.79
N TYR A 9 -21.16 -91.63 -133.83
CA TYR A 9 -22.11 -91.77 -134.96
C TYR A 9 -23.55 -92.13 -134.54
N GLY A 10 -24.09 -91.42 -133.55
CA GLY A 10 -25.49 -91.59 -133.12
C GLY A 10 -25.76 -92.79 -132.20
N ARG A 11 -24.73 -93.51 -131.73
CA ARG A 11 -24.85 -94.51 -130.66
C ARG A 11 -23.97 -94.15 -129.45
N THR A 12 -24.55 -94.18 -128.25
CA THR A 12 -23.85 -93.91 -126.99
C THR A 12 -23.26 -95.19 -126.41
N CYS A 13 -21.95 -95.21 -126.19
CA CYS A 13 -21.23 -96.27 -125.49
C CYS A 13 -20.92 -95.83 -124.06
N TYR A 14 -20.98 -96.76 -123.10
CA TYR A 14 -20.65 -96.53 -121.70
C TYR A 14 -19.42 -97.35 -121.31
N SER A 15 -18.44 -96.72 -120.65
CA SER A 15 -17.33 -97.40 -119.98
C SER A 15 -17.52 -97.29 -118.47
N CYS A 16 -17.51 -98.42 -117.78
CA CYS A 16 -17.88 -98.49 -116.38
C CYS A 16 -16.83 -99.22 -115.55
N ARG A 17 -16.50 -98.69 -114.37
CA ARG A 17 -15.66 -99.34 -113.34
C ARG A 17 -16.38 -99.46 -112.00
N ASN A 18 -15.88 -100.31 -111.10
CA ASN A 18 -16.41 -100.38 -109.73
C ASN A 18 -16.02 -99.14 -108.90
N LYS A 19 -16.87 -98.82 -107.90
CA LYS A 19 -16.62 -97.73 -106.94
C LYS A 19 -15.48 -98.12 -105.98
N THR A 20 -14.79 -97.13 -105.43
CA THR A 20 -13.73 -97.25 -104.42
C THR A 20 -14.08 -96.37 -103.20
N CYS A 21 -13.46 -96.62 -102.04
CA CYS A 21 -13.70 -95.82 -100.81
C CYS A 21 -13.44 -94.31 -101.01
N ALA A 22 -12.44 -93.96 -101.82
CA ALA A 22 -12.10 -92.58 -102.14
C ALA A 22 -13.22 -91.84 -102.89
N ASP A 23 -14.01 -92.55 -103.72
CA ASP A 23 -15.17 -91.96 -104.42
C ASP A 23 -16.26 -91.48 -103.42
N GLY A 24 -16.20 -91.91 -102.15
CA GLY A 24 -17.05 -91.44 -101.04
C GLY A 24 -16.35 -90.54 -100.01
N GLY A 25 -15.09 -90.17 -100.24
CA GLY A 25 -14.30 -89.39 -99.27
C GLY A 25 -13.78 -90.19 -98.07
N TYR A 26 -13.76 -91.52 -98.15
CA TYR A 26 -13.29 -92.40 -97.09
C TYR A 26 -11.94 -93.04 -97.42
N ASP A 27 -11.21 -93.43 -96.38
CA ASP A 27 -9.96 -94.15 -96.51
C ASP A 27 -10.18 -95.65 -96.65
N SER A 28 -9.31 -96.32 -97.40
CA SER A 28 -9.35 -97.78 -97.55
C SER A 28 -8.73 -98.54 -96.37
N ALA A 29 -8.11 -97.83 -95.41
CA ALA A 29 -7.51 -98.40 -94.21
C ALA A 29 -7.50 -97.38 -93.06
N SER A 30 -7.36 -97.86 -91.82
CA SER A 30 -7.11 -97.00 -90.66
C SER A 30 -5.72 -96.35 -90.73
N LYS A 31 -5.58 -95.15 -90.15
CA LYS A 31 -4.35 -94.34 -90.15
C LYS A 31 -3.82 -94.15 -88.73
N THR A 32 -2.52 -94.32 -88.54
CA THR A 32 -1.84 -94.04 -87.27
C THR A 32 -1.86 -92.54 -86.95
N GLY A 33 -2.13 -92.18 -85.69
CA GLY A 33 -2.29 -90.78 -85.25
C GLY A 33 -3.68 -90.19 -85.51
N TYR A 34 -4.62 -91.02 -85.98
CA TYR A 34 -6.00 -90.66 -86.23
C TYR A 34 -6.93 -91.64 -85.50
N ILE A 35 -8.05 -91.13 -85.01
CA ILE A 35 -9.18 -91.93 -84.56
C ILE A 35 -10.00 -92.24 -85.81
N CYS A 36 -9.96 -93.51 -86.23
CA CYS A 36 -10.67 -94.00 -87.40
C CYS A 36 -11.87 -94.85 -87.00
N SER A 37 -13.02 -94.60 -87.62
CA SER A 37 -14.22 -95.42 -87.47
C SER A 37 -14.55 -96.12 -88.78
N ALA A 38 -14.81 -97.43 -88.71
CA ALA A 38 -15.18 -98.22 -89.88
C ALA A 38 -16.56 -97.81 -90.42
N VAL A 39 -16.68 -97.74 -91.74
CA VAL A 39 -17.88 -97.33 -92.47
C VAL A 39 -18.00 -98.13 -93.77
N THR A 40 -19.21 -98.58 -94.11
CA THR A 40 -19.44 -99.34 -95.34
C THR A 40 -19.89 -98.40 -96.47
N TYR A 41 -19.13 -98.32 -97.57
CA TYR A 41 -19.48 -97.49 -98.73
C TYR A 41 -19.55 -98.34 -100.01
N ALA A 42 -20.72 -98.37 -100.66
CA ALA A 42 -20.97 -99.12 -101.89
C ALA A 42 -20.57 -100.62 -101.81
N GLY A 43 -20.75 -101.23 -100.64
CA GLY A 43 -20.39 -102.63 -100.37
C GLY A 43 -18.92 -102.87 -99.97
N LEU A 44 -18.10 -101.81 -99.88
CA LEU A 44 -16.70 -101.86 -99.46
C LEU A 44 -16.57 -101.44 -97.99
N SER A 45 -15.64 -102.08 -97.26
CA SER A 45 -15.23 -101.64 -95.92
C SER A 45 -14.24 -100.48 -96.04
N CYS A 46 -14.64 -99.31 -95.57
CA CYS A 46 -13.86 -98.06 -95.60
C CYS A 46 -13.74 -97.47 -94.19
N TYR A 47 -12.96 -96.40 -94.01
CA TYR A 47 -12.73 -95.74 -92.72
C TYR A 47 -12.90 -94.23 -92.82
N SER A 48 -13.56 -93.64 -91.82
CA SER A 48 -13.60 -92.21 -91.57
C SER A 48 -12.63 -91.87 -90.45
N CYS A 49 -11.56 -91.14 -90.77
CA CYS A 49 -10.46 -90.85 -89.86
C CYS A 49 -10.40 -89.37 -89.50
N LYS A 50 -10.25 -89.05 -88.21
CA LYS A 50 -9.96 -87.70 -87.69
C LYS A 50 -8.71 -87.71 -86.83
N VAL A 51 -7.91 -86.64 -86.85
CA VAL A 51 -6.66 -86.55 -86.05
C VAL A 51 -6.98 -86.79 -84.57
N ASP A 52 -6.20 -87.63 -83.89
CA ASP A 52 -6.28 -87.79 -82.44
C ASP A 52 -5.54 -86.63 -81.75
N PRO A 53 -6.24 -85.71 -81.05
CA PRO A 53 -5.58 -84.57 -80.38
C PRO A 53 -4.70 -84.98 -79.20
N CYS A 54 -4.75 -86.24 -78.76
CA CYS A 54 -3.96 -86.77 -77.65
C CYS A 54 -2.73 -87.58 -78.11
N TYR A 55 -2.53 -87.77 -79.40
CA TYR A 55 -1.47 -88.64 -79.93
C TYR A 55 -0.07 -88.05 -79.69
N GLY A 56 0.78 -88.79 -78.99
CA GLY A 56 2.16 -88.38 -78.66
C GLY A 56 2.34 -87.58 -77.36
N LEU A 57 1.29 -87.40 -76.54
CA LEU A 57 1.36 -86.66 -75.27
C LEU A 57 1.55 -87.57 -74.04
N GLU A 58 2.46 -87.19 -73.14
CA GLU A 58 2.73 -87.86 -71.85
C GLU A 58 1.94 -87.26 -70.67
N ASN A 59 1.73 -88.04 -69.61
CA ASN A 59 1.00 -87.62 -68.39
C ASN A 59 1.75 -86.50 -67.63
N LYS A 60 1.01 -85.54 -67.04
CA LYS A 60 1.58 -84.43 -66.26
C LYS A 60 1.03 -84.39 -64.82
N SER A 61 1.92 -84.20 -63.85
CA SER A 61 1.58 -84.00 -62.41
C SER A 61 1.75 -82.53 -62.02
N CYS A 62 0.84 -81.96 -61.22
CA CYS A 62 0.84 -80.55 -60.80
C CYS A 62 0.22 -80.32 -59.41
N ASP A 63 0.66 -79.32 -58.64
CA ASP A 63 0.03 -79.02 -57.34
C ASP A 63 -1.34 -78.34 -57.49
N TYR A 64 -1.49 -77.41 -58.46
CA TYR A 64 -2.75 -76.72 -58.82
C TYR A 64 -2.79 -76.40 -60.34
N GLY A 65 -3.98 -76.46 -60.96
CA GLY A 65 -4.25 -75.88 -62.31
C GLY A 65 -3.89 -76.69 -63.56
N CYS A 66 -4.44 -77.91 -63.76
CA CYS A 66 -4.09 -78.75 -64.93
C CYS A 66 -4.64 -78.27 -66.29
N GLN A 67 -5.69 -77.43 -66.30
CA GLN A 67 -6.38 -76.99 -67.53
C GLN A 67 -5.52 -76.11 -68.45
N THR A 68 -4.45 -75.52 -67.93
CA THR A 68 -3.54 -74.66 -68.70
C THR A 68 -2.54 -75.43 -69.57
N TYR A 69 -2.36 -76.75 -69.35
CA TYR A 69 -1.32 -77.52 -70.05
C TYR A 69 -1.83 -78.27 -71.29
N TYR A 70 -2.97 -78.97 -71.22
CA TYR A 70 -3.56 -79.67 -72.38
C TYR A 70 -5.07 -79.46 -72.46
N SER A 71 -5.49 -78.31 -72.99
CA SER A 71 -6.91 -77.91 -73.07
C SER A 71 -7.79 -78.86 -73.89
N GLN A 72 -7.18 -79.65 -74.80
CA GLN A 72 -7.90 -80.58 -75.68
C GLN A 72 -7.77 -82.06 -75.27
N CYS A 73 -7.05 -82.40 -74.19
CA CYS A 73 -6.82 -83.79 -73.77
C CYS A 73 -6.81 -83.94 -72.22
N SER A 74 -7.98 -83.81 -71.60
CA SER A 74 -8.15 -83.82 -70.13
C SER A 74 -7.88 -85.18 -69.46
N SER A 75 -7.90 -86.27 -70.21
CA SER A 75 -7.70 -87.64 -69.70
C SER A 75 -6.26 -87.96 -69.29
N LYS A 76 -5.30 -87.04 -69.52
CA LYS A 76 -3.87 -87.17 -69.15
C LYS A 76 -3.49 -86.44 -67.84
N CYS A 77 -4.46 -85.87 -67.11
CA CYS A 77 -4.28 -85.17 -65.82
C CYS A 77 -4.75 -86.05 -64.64
N GLN A 78 -3.85 -86.51 -63.76
CA GLN A 78 -4.20 -87.47 -62.70
C GLN A 78 -4.21 -86.92 -61.26
N SER A 79 -3.65 -85.74 -60.95
CA SER A 79 -3.58 -85.26 -59.54
C SER A 79 -3.28 -83.75 -59.37
N CYS A 80 -4.28 -82.86 -59.23
CA CYS A 80 -4.05 -81.48 -58.77
C CYS A 80 -5.13 -81.04 -57.73
N LYS A 81 -4.77 -80.28 -56.67
CA LYS A 81 -5.65 -79.85 -55.54
C LYS A 81 -6.46 -78.56 -55.85
N THR A 82 -7.37 -78.16 -54.94
CA THR A 82 -8.09 -76.84 -54.94
C THR A 82 -7.82 -76.07 -53.62
N CYS A 83 -7.63 -74.74 -53.67
CA CYS A 83 -7.31 -73.89 -52.49
C CYS A 83 -8.58 -73.38 -51.77
N SER A 84 -8.51 -73.08 -50.46
CA SER A 84 -9.65 -72.60 -49.64
C SER A 84 -9.75 -71.07 -49.58
N LYS A 85 -10.96 -70.53 -49.71
CA LYS A 85 -11.24 -69.08 -49.61
C LYS A 85 -11.59 -68.59 -48.20
N VAL A 86 -11.54 -69.47 -47.20
CA VAL A 86 -11.98 -69.15 -45.83
C VAL A 86 -10.91 -68.34 -45.09
N CYS A 87 -11.32 -67.27 -44.39
CA CYS A 87 -10.44 -66.49 -43.50
C CYS A 87 -10.44 -67.05 -42.07
N GLU A 88 -9.40 -66.73 -41.30
CA GLU A 88 -9.32 -67.04 -39.87
C GLU A 88 -10.49 -66.42 -39.07
N SER A 89 -10.85 -67.03 -37.93
CA SER A 89 -11.96 -66.58 -37.08
C SER A 89 -11.84 -65.10 -36.71
N GLY A 90 -12.91 -64.34 -36.92
CA GLY A 90 -12.97 -62.89 -36.69
C GLY A 90 -12.52 -62.03 -37.87
N TYR A 91 -12.12 -62.63 -39.00
CA TYR A 91 -11.84 -61.95 -40.25
C TYR A 91 -12.81 -62.37 -41.36
N SER A 92 -13.04 -61.49 -42.32
CA SER A 92 -13.88 -61.73 -43.49
C SER A 92 -13.18 -61.33 -44.78
N THR A 93 -13.44 -62.03 -45.88
CA THR A 93 -13.01 -61.62 -47.23
C THR A 93 -13.79 -60.40 -47.74
N THR A 94 -14.89 -60.03 -47.06
CA THR A 94 -15.68 -58.85 -47.40
C THR A 94 -15.08 -57.62 -46.73
N ALA A 95 -14.84 -56.56 -47.51
CA ALA A 95 -14.38 -55.27 -46.99
C ALA A 95 -15.41 -54.67 -46.02
N CYS A 96 -14.94 -53.90 -45.03
CA CYS A 96 -15.81 -53.24 -44.05
C CYS A 96 -16.81 -52.30 -44.74
N THR A 97 -18.04 -52.27 -44.24
CA THR A 97 -19.09 -51.39 -44.79
C THR A 97 -18.85 -49.93 -44.37
N SER A 98 -19.60 -48.99 -44.96
CA SER A 98 -19.52 -47.56 -44.62
C SER A 98 -19.84 -47.24 -43.16
N SER A 99 -20.51 -48.13 -42.43
CA SER A 99 -20.83 -48.01 -41.01
C SER A 99 -19.75 -48.58 -40.07
N GLN A 100 -18.66 -49.10 -40.62
CA GLN A 100 -17.58 -49.77 -39.89
C GLN A 100 -16.23 -49.10 -40.18
N VAL A 101 -15.24 -49.41 -39.35
CA VAL A 101 -13.82 -49.06 -39.57
C VAL A 101 -12.97 -50.32 -39.63
N ILE A 102 -11.97 -50.32 -40.51
CA ILE A 102 -10.99 -51.40 -40.63
C ILE A 102 -10.09 -51.34 -39.39
N VAL A 103 -10.10 -52.41 -38.61
CA VAL A 103 -9.21 -52.60 -37.45
C VAL A 103 -7.92 -53.27 -37.89
N ASP A 104 -8.01 -54.21 -38.84
CA ASP A 104 -6.87 -54.93 -39.40
C ASP A 104 -7.20 -55.44 -40.82
N SER A 105 -6.25 -55.39 -41.74
CA SER A 105 -6.36 -55.93 -43.11
C SER A 105 -5.06 -56.61 -43.58
N SER A 106 -4.21 -57.03 -42.65
CA SER A 106 -2.87 -57.57 -42.92
C SER A 106 -2.86 -59.05 -43.31
N LYS A 107 -3.96 -59.78 -43.05
CA LYS A 107 -4.05 -61.23 -43.24
C LYS A 107 -4.52 -61.61 -44.64
N LYS A 108 -4.01 -62.74 -45.15
CA LYS A 108 -4.38 -63.34 -46.44
C LYS A 108 -4.92 -64.76 -46.25
N ASN A 109 -5.86 -65.21 -47.08
CA ASN A 109 -6.28 -66.62 -47.13
C ASN A 109 -5.29 -67.48 -47.97
N GLU A 110 -5.52 -68.79 -48.04
CA GLU A 110 -4.66 -69.75 -48.78
C GLU A 110 -4.61 -69.50 -50.29
N CYS A 111 -5.61 -68.80 -50.84
CA CYS A 111 -5.67 -68.39 -52.24
C CYS A 111 -5.08 -66.97 -52.47
N GLY A 112 -4.61 -66.27 -51.42
CA GLY A 112 -3.98 -64.94 -51.50
C GLY A 112 -4.92 -63.73 -51.35
N ASP A 113 -6.22 -63.93 -51.10
CA ASP A 113 -7.19 -62.83 -50.92
C ASP A 113 -7.01 -62.13 -49.56
N THR A 114 -7.27 -60.82 -49.49
CA THR A 114 -7.21 -60.05 -48.24
C THR A 114 -8.36 -60.37 -47.31
N CYS A 115 -8.05 -60.56 -46.02
CA CYS A 115 -9.00 -60.76 -44.94
C CYS A 115 -9.05 -59.50 -44.05
N TYR A 116 -10.25 -58.96 -43.80
CA TYR A 116 -10.52 -57.75 -43.03
C TYR A 116 -11.13 -58.07 -41.66
N LYS A 117 -10.71 -57.31 -40.64
CA LYS A 117 -11.35 -57.24 -39.32
C LYS A 117 -11.96 -55.87 -39.15
N CYS A 118 -13.26 -55.83 -38.88
CA CYS A 118 -14.04 -54.59 -38.78
C CYS A 118 -14.57 -54.38 -37.36
N ARG A 119 -14.69 -53.12 -36.93
CA ARG A 119 -15.53 -52.73 -35.77
C ARG A 119 -16.54 -51.67 -36.20
N ALA A 120 -17.63 -51.54 -35.44
CA ALA A 120 -18.55 -50.42 -35.61
C ALA A 120 -17.84 -49.08 -35.29
N LYS A 121 -18.23 -48.02 -36.01
CA LYS A 121 -17.82 -46.65 -35.69
C LYS A 121 -18.33 -46.25 -34.30
N ASP A 122 -17.50 -45.59 -33.51
CA ASP A 122 -17.90 -45.05 -32.20
C ASP A 122 -18.79 -43.81 -32.39
N ASP A 123 -19.95 -43.82 -31.73
CA ASP A 123 -20.92 -42.71 -31.76
C ASP A 123 -21.08 -42.02 -30.40
N ASN A 124 -20.19 -42.29 -29.46
CA ASN A 124 -20.18 -41.59 -28.17
C ASN A 124 -19.48 -40.23 -28.28
N CYS A 125 -20.03 -39.23 -27.59
CA CYS A 125 -19.40 -37.93 -27.50
C CYS A 125 -18.16 -37.97 -26.58
N PRO A 126 -17.07 -37.28 -26.95
CA PRO A 126 -15.87 -37.20 -26.11
C PRO A 126 -16.14 -36.43 -24.81
N SER A 127 -15.28 -36.64 -23.81
CA SER A 127 -15.38 -35.94 -22.52
C SER A 127 -15.44 -34.42 -22.70
N GLY A 128 -16.39 -33.77 -22.03
CA GLY A 128 -16.66 -32.32 -22.16
C GLY A 128 -17.64 -31.95 -23.28
N TYR A 129 -18.12 -32.92 -24.06
CA TYR A 129 -19.16 -32.74 -25.07
C TYR A 129 -20.39 -33.59 -24.76
N GLN A 130 -21.56 -33.10 -25.17
CA GLN A 130 -22.84 -33.80 -25.05
C GLN A 130 -23.54 -33.92 -26.40
N ALA A 131 -24.36 -34.95 -26.57
CA ALA A 131 -25.13 -35.17 -27.81
C ALA A 131 -26.27 -34.15 -27.97
N SER A 132 -26.81 -33.65 -26.86
CA SER A 132 -27.87 -32.63 -26.85
C SER A 132 -27.31 -31.24 -27.11
N ALA A 133 -28.03 -30.43 -27.88
CA ALA A 133 -27.72 -29.01 -28.02
C ALA A 133 -27.75 -28.30 -26.65
N CYS A 134 -26.96 -27.21 -26.52
CA CYS A 134 -26.91 -26.43 -25.28
C CYS A 134 -28.30 -25.90 -24.89
N SER A 135 -28.62 -25.96 -23.60
CA SER A 135 -29.89 -25.43 -23.10
C SER A 135 -29.95 -23.90 -23.20
N SER A 136 -31.14 -23.33 -23.00
CA SER A 136 -31.35 -21.87 -22.99
C SER A 136 -30.54 -21.13 -21.91
N THR A 137 -30.07 -21.84 -20.87
CA THR A 137 -29.22 -21.30 -19.79
C THR A 137 -27.72 -21.48 -20.04
N GLN A 138 -27.34 -22.06 -21.18
CA GLN A 138 -25.97 -22.36 -21.56
C GLN A 138 -25.59 -21.62 -22.86
N VAL A 139 -24.28 -21.53 -23.10
CA VAL A 139 -23.69 -21.01 -24.34
C VAL A 139 -22.86 -22.10 -24.98
N GLN A 140 -23.01 -22.27 -26.29
CA GLN A 140 -22.21 -23.20 -27.07
C GLN A 140 -20.80 -22.64 -27.27
N THR A 141 -19.80 -23.39 -26.84
CA THR A 141 -18.38 -23.00 -26.94
C THR A 141 -17.65 -23.78 -28.02
N GLY A 142 -18.23 -24.87 -28.53
CA GLY A 142 -17.64 -25.68 -29.59
C GLY A 142 -18.55 -26.79 -30.10
N THR A 143 -18.15 -27.38 -31.23
CA THR A 143 -18.80 -28.55 -31.84
C THR A 143 -17.78 -29.53 -32.36
N GLN A 144 -18.07 -30.83 -32.27
CA GLN A 144 -17.24 -31.89 -32.82
C GLN A 144 -18.12 -33.01 -33.42
N LYS A 145 -17.57 -33.78 -34.37
CA LYS A 145 -18.25 -34.97 -34.92
C LYS A 145 -17.68 -36.27 -34.34
N THR A 146 -18.54 -37.26 -34.13
CA THR A 146 -18.16 -38.65 -33.78
C THR A 146 -17.59 -39.40 -35.00
N GLU A 147 -17.02 -40.59 -34.81
CA GLU A 147 -16.57 -41.45 -35.94
C GLU A 147 -17.75 -41.84 -36.85
N ALA A 148 -18.95 -41.96 -36.28
CA ALA A 148 -20.20 -42.23 -36.99
C ALA A 148 -20.84 -40.98 -37.64
N GLY A 149 -20.34 -39.78 -37.33
CA GLY A 149 -20.75 -38.53 -37.96
C GLY A 149 -21.80 -37.71 -37.20
N SER A 150 -22.24 -38.17 -36.02
CA SER A 150 -23.13 -37.42 -35.13
C SER A 150 -22.42 -36.18 -34.59
N THR A 151 -23.18 -35.11 -34.33
CA THR A 151 -22.63 -33.84 -33.81
C THR A 151 -22.75 -33.80 -32.29
N CYS A 152 -21.65 -33.45 -31.62
CA CYS A 152 -21.56 -33.23 -30.19
C CYS A 152 -21.28 -31.76 -29.89
N TYR A 153 -21.83 -31.25 -28.80
CA TYR A 153 -21.78 -29.83 -28.40
C TYR A 153 -21.03 -29.65 -27.10
N ALA A 154 -20.13 -28.67 -27.05
CA ALA A 154 -19.52 -28.19 -25.81
C ALA A 154 -20.31 -26.97 -25.31
N CYS A 155 -20.74 -27.01 -24.05
CA CYS A 155 -21.61 -26.01 -23.45
C CYS A 155 -21.03 -25.51 -22.13
N ARG A 156 -21.13 -24.20 -21.87
CA ARG A 156 -20.86 -23.62 -20.54
C ARG A 156 -22.09 -22.88 -20.01
N ALA A 157 -22.20 -22.74 -18.70
CA ALA A 157 -23.25 -21.91 -18.10
C ALA A 157 -23.09 -20.44 -18.53
N LYS A 158 -24.22 -19.75 -18.76
CA LYS A 158 -24.24 -18.31 -18.99
C LYS A 158 -23.79 -17.55 -17.75
N THR A 159 -23.04 -16.47 -17.95
CA THR A 159 -22.66 -15.49 -16.92
C THR A 159 -23.35 -14.15 -17.20
N CYS A 160 -23.27 -13.20 -16.26
CA CYS A 160 -23.85 -11.86 -16.43
C CYS A 160 -23.38 -11.16 -17.71
N THR A 161 -22.10 -11.34 -18.07
CA THR A 161 -21.48 -10.76 -19.26
C THR A 161 -22.01 -11.35 -20.58
N ASP A 162 -22.57 -12.57 -20.56
CA ASP A 162 -23.17 -13.20 -21.75
C ASP A 162 -24.53 -12.58 -22.10
N TYR A 163 -25.22 -11.97 -21.13
CA TYR A 163 -26.46 -11.23 -21.37
C TYR A 163 -26.19 -9.79 -21.82
N ASN A 164 -25.20 -9.14 -21.22
CA ASN A 164 -24.71 -7.84 -21.64
C ASN A 164 -23.28 -7.64 -21.14
N SER A 165 -22.37 -7.22 -22.02
CA SER A 165 -20.96 -7.00 -21.67
C SER A 165 -20.74 -5.94 -20.59
N ALA A 166 -21.72 -5.06 -20.33
CA ALA A 166 -21.69 -4.07 -19.26
C ALA A 166 -22.11 -4.61 -17.88
N TYR A 167 -22.59 -5.86 -17.79
CA TYR A 167 -23.06 -6.43 -16.53
C TYR A 167 -21.94 -7.12 -15.75
N VAL A 168 -21.97 -6.98 -14.42
CA VAL A 168 -21.03 -7.62 -13.49
C VAL A 168 -21.76 -8.52 -12.51
N SER A 169 -21.07 -9.54 -12.00
CA SER A 169 -21.62 -10.53 -11.06
C SER A 169 -21.63 -10.05 -9.60
N SER A 170 -20.93 -8.97 -9.29
CA SER A 170 -20.85 -8.37 -7.95
C SER A 170 -20.64 -6.86 -8.06
N VAL A 171 -21.06 -6.11 -7.03
CA VAL A 171 -20.81 -4.67 -6.94
C VAL A 171 -19.32 -4.44 -6.69
N PRO A 172 -18.59 -3.73 -7.57
CA PRO A 172 -17.18 -3.41 -7.35
C PRO A 172 -16.98 -2.56 -6.09
N SER A 173 -15.86 -2.75 -5.39
CA SER A 173 -15.55 -1.99 -4.17
C SER A 173 -15.58 -0.47 -4.42
N GLY A 174 -16.23 0.28 -3.53
CA GLY A 174 -16.37 1.74 -3.65
C GLY A 174 -17.36 2.22 -4.70
N GLN A 175 -18.17 1.32 -5.30
CA GLN A 175 -19.19 1.68 -6.28
C GLN A 175 -20.61 1.35 -5.79
N THR A 176 -21.59 2.06 -6.34
CA THR A 176 -23.00 1.65 -6.31
C THR A 176 -23.43 1.27 -7.70
N CYS A 177 -24.12 0.14 -7.81
CA CYS A 177 -24.64 -0.37 -9.07
C CYS A 177 -26.17 -0.55 -8.96
N THR A 178 -26.82 -0.65 -10.11
CA THR A 178 -28.24 -1.00 -10.20
C THR A 178 -28.37 -2.51 -10.39
N THR A 179 -29.15 -3.17 -9.53
CA THR A 179 -29.45 -4.60 -9.69
C THR A 179 -30.29 -4.83 -10.94
N VAL A 180 -29.88 -5.78 -11.76
CA VAL A 180 -30.64 -6.23 -12.92
C VAL A 180 -31.72 -7.21 -12.45
N THR A 181 -32.96 -7.03 -12.88
CA THR A 181 -34.07 -7.92 -12.55
C THR A 181 -33.79 -9.37 -12.97
N SER A 182 -34.07 -10.33 -12.09
CA SER A 182 -33.73 -11.75 -12.31
C SER A 182 -34.39 -12.36 -13.56
N SER A 183 -35.54 -11.83 -13.97
CA SER A 183 -36.26 -12.25 -15.19
C SER A 183 -35.50 -11.95 -16.49
N THR A 184 -34.64 -10.92 -16.50
CA THR A 184 -33.87 -10.51 -17.69
C THR A 184 -32.52 -11.21 -17.85
N VAL A 185 -32.03 -11.90 -16.81
CA VAL A 185 -30.72 -12.59 -16.79
C VAL A 185 -30.83 -14.06 -16.37
N GLY A 186 -31.99 -14.67 -16.63
CA GLY A 186 -32.21 -16.10 -16.44
C GLY A 186 -32.02 -16.59 -15.01
N GLY A 187 -32.41 -15.79 -14.01
CA GLY A 187 -32.31 -16.14 -12.58
C GLY A 187 -30.97 -15.78 -11.91
N LEU A 188 -30.01 -15.20 -12.63
CA LEU A 188 -28.77 -14.68 -12.05
C LEU A 188 -29.01 -13.34 -11.32
N THR A 189 -28.13 -13.02 -10.35
CA THR A 189 -28.03 -11.68 -9.77
C THR A 189 -26.90 -10.94 -10.47
N CYS A 190 -27.25 -9.99 -11.33
CA CYS A 190 -26.29 -9.18 -12.07
C CYS A 190 -26.46 -7.70 -11.71
N TYR A 191 -25.41 -6.91 -11.92
CA TYR A 191 -25.40 -5.47 -11.66
C TYR A 191 -24.95 -4.70 -12.89
N LYS A 192 -25.50 -3.50 -13.07
CA LYS A 192 -25.18 -2.57 -14.17
C LYS A 192 -25.06 -1.14 -13.66
N ASP A 193 -24.61 -0.23 -14.53
CA ASP A 193 -24.54 1.21 -14.24
C ASP A 193 -23.75 1.52 -12.95
N CYS A 194 -22.65 0.78 -12.75
CA CYS A 194 -21.80 0.95 -11.58
C CYS A 194 -21.08 2.29 -11.64
N LYS A 195 -21.27 3.11 -10.60
CA LYS A 195 -20.68 4.45 -10.48
C LYS A 195 -20.00 4.58 -9.13
N ALA A 196 -19.01 5.48 -9.04
CA ALA A 196 -18.39 5.82 -7.77
C ALA A 196 -19.48 6.14 -6.74
N ALA A 197 -19.46 5.41 -5.63
CA ALA A 197 -20.46 5.58 -4.60
C ALA A 197 -20.35 7.00 -4.05
N ASN A 198 -21.48 7.70 -3.94
CA ASN A 198 -21.54 9.04 -3.36
C ASN A 198 -21.43 8.95 -1.81
N LEU A 199 -20.37 8.33 -1.31
CA LEU A 199 -20.18 7.98 0.10
C LEU A 199 -20.04 9.21 0.98
N THR A 200 -20.41 9.10 2.25
CA THR A 200 -20.00 10.10 3.25
C THR A 200 -18.48 10.06 3.43
N CYS A 201 -17.89 11.06 4.08
CA CYS A 201 -16.45 11.01 4.39
C CYS A 201 -16.13 9.77 5.25
N GLU A 202 -16.97 9.50 6.24
CA GLU A 202 -16.83 8.42 7.20
C GLU A 202 -16.91 7.04 6.52
N ASP A 203 -17.88 6.84 5.63
CA ASP A 203 -18.02 5.58 4.90
C ASP A 203 -16.88 5.38 3.89
N TRP A 204 -16.43 6.46 3.25
CA TRP A 204 -15.28 6.42 2.36
C TRP A 204 -14.00 6.07 3.13
N VAL A 205 -13.78 6.65 4.31
CA VAL A 205 -12.63 6.33 5.17
C VAL A 205 -12.70 4.88 5.65
N LYS A 206 -13.85 4.38 6.12
CA LYS A 206 -14.01 2.96 6.50
C LYS A 206 -13.70 2.00 5.36
N ALA A 207 -14.07 2.35 4.12
CA ALA A 207 -13.84 1.50 2.96
C ALA A 207 -12.37 1.49 2.50
N ASN A 208 -11.66 2.61 2.63
CA ASN A 208 -10.29 2.77 2.10
C ASN A 208 -9.19 2.66 3.18
N TYR A 209 -9.54 2.92 4.44
CA TYR A 209 -8.65 2.93 5.61
C TYR A 209 -9.29 2.16 6.78
N PRO A 210 -9.47 0.83 6.65
CA PRO A 210 -10.19 0.02 7.64
C PRO A 210 -9.48 -0.06 9.00
N ASP A 211 -8.20 0.33 9.06
CA ASP A 211 -7.40 0.41 10.29
C ASP A 211 -7.65 1.70 11.09
N PHE A 212 -8.36 2.68 10.53
CA PHE A 212 -8.80 3.87 11.27
C PHE A 212 -10.12 3.63 12.00
N SER A 213 -10.08 3.82 13.31
CA SER A 213 -11.30 4.02 14.10
C SER A 213 -11.86 5.42 13.88
N ILE A 214 -13.19 5.56 13.81
CA ILE A 214 -13.86 6.86 13.66
C ILE A 214 -14.47 7.26 15.00
N SER A 215 -14.07 8.44 15.51
CA SER A 215 -14.65 9.05 16.70
C SER A 215 -15.48 10.29 16.33
N THR A 216 -16.74 10.31 16.76
CA THR A 216 -17.72 11.36 16.44
C THR A 216 -17.84 12.45 17.51
N GLY A 217 -16.95 12.45 18.52
CA GLY A 217 -16.96 13.39 19.65
C GLY A 217 -17.31 12.72 20.98
N GLY A 218 -17.18 13.45 22.09
CA GLY A 218 -17.39 12.95 23.45
C GLY A 218 -16.09 12.89 24.26
N SER A 219 -15.74 11.71 24.80
CA SER A 219 -14.53 11.51 25.60
C SER A 219 -13.30 11.25 24.73
N TYR A 220 -12.23 12.01 24.98
CA TYR A 220 -10.92 11.88 24.32
C TYR A 220 -10.34 10.47 24.49
N VAL A 221 -9.86 9.86 23.40
CA VAL A 221 -9.07 8.63 23.44
C VAL A 221 -7.61 9.03 23.27
N SER A 222 -6.82 8.92 24.34
CA SER A 222 -5.36 8.88 24.23
C SER A 222 -4.98 7.68 23.35
N GLY A 223 -4.64 7.97 22.10
CA GLY A 223 -4.50 6.93 21.07
C GLY A 223 -3.08 6.41 20.99
N SER A 224 -2.88 5.13 21.25
CA SER A 224 -1.76 4.35 20.68
C SER A 224 -2.10 3.83 19.27
N GLY A 225 -3.38 3.86 18.87
CA GLY A 225 -3.88 3.42 17.55
C GLY A 225 -4.15 4.55 16.56
N LYS A 226 -4.81 4.24 15.43
CA LYS A 226 -5.20 5.20 14.39
C LYS A 226 -6.66 5.63 14.55
N VAL A 227 -6.89 6.93 14.70
CA VAL A 227 -8.19 7.52 14.98
C VAL A 227 -8.44 8.69 14.03
N MET A 228 -9.58 8.67 13.35
CA MET A 228 -10.14 9.85 12.70
C MET A 228 -11.13 10.51 13.65
N LEU A 229 -10.84 11.75 14.05
CA LEU A 229 -11.75 12.60 14.79
C LEU A 229 -12.64 13.37 13.82
N THR A 230 -13.96 13.29 13.99
CA THR A 230 -14.94 13.94 13.10
C THR A 230 -15.78 15.01 13.80
N GLY A 231 -15.68 15.09 15.13
CA GLY A 231 -16.40 16.07 15.96
C GLY A 231 -15.50 16.64 17.06
N ASN A 232 -15.96 17.73 17.67
CA ASN A 232 -15.24 18.39 18.76
C ASN A 232 -15.23 17.53 20.04
N VAL A 233 -14.19 17.70 20.86
CA VAL A 233 -13.96 16.95 22.09
C VAL A 233 -13.65 17.91 23.22
N THR A 234 -14.13 17.62 24.43
CA THR A 234 -13.74 18.34 25.64
C THR A 234 -13.13 17.35 26.62
N THR A 235 -12.00 17.68 27.23
CA THR A 235 -11.27 16.77 28.12
C THR A 235 -10.61 17.49 29.29
N THR A 236 -10.69 16.85 30.46
CA THR A 236 -9.92 17.19 31.66
C THR A 236 -8.67 16.34 31.80
N SER A 237 -8.39 15.44 30.86
CA SER A 237 -7.16 14.64 30.81
C SER A 237 -6.16 15.23 29.81
N PRO A 238 -4.84 15.03 30.01
CA PRO A 238 -3.82 15.47 29.08
C PRO A 238 -4.01 14.83 27.68
N VAL A 239 -3.71 15.60 26.64
CA VAL A 239 -3.76 15.13 25.24
C VAL A 239 -2.44 14.46 24.91
N THR A 240 -2.29 13.18 25.27
CA THR A 240 -1.12 12.37 24.90
C THR A 240 -1.38 11.57 23.62
N ILE A 241 -0.49 11.70 22.63
CA ILE A 241 -0.60 11.05 21.32
C ILE A 241 0.62 10.15 21.08
N SER A 242 0.40 8.83 21.08
CA SER A 242 1.43 7.82 20.79
C SER A 242 1.22 7.14 19.44
N GLY A 243 -0.02 7.13 18.93
CA GLY A 243 -0.43 6.58 17.64
C GLY A 243 -0.70 7.67 16.62
N MET A 244 -1.85 7.66 15.96
CA MET A 244 -2.22 8.64 14.94
C MET A 244 -3.62 9.17 15.19
N VAL A 245 -3.75 10.48 15.41
CA VAL A 245 -5.03 11.16 15.58
C VAL A 245 -5.16 12.21 14.50
N VAL A 246 -6.16 12.09 13.63
CA VAL A 246 -6.31 12.97 12.48
C VAL A 246 -7.74 13.48 12.31
N GLY A 247 -7.89 14.69 11.76
CA GLY A 247 -9.19 15.20 11.31
C GLY A 247 -9.54 14.76 9.89
N PRO A 248 -10.75 15.10 9.41
CA PRO A 248 -11.25 14.63 8.12
C PRO A 248 -10.39 15.08 6.93
N ALA A 249 -9.91 16.33 6.92
CA ALA A 249 -9.18 16.86 5.77
C ALA A 249 -7.77 16.28 5.60
N TYR A 250 -7.30 15.47 6.57
CA TYR A 250 -6.13 14.62 6.38
C TYR A 250 -6.31 13.65 5.19
N PHE A 251 -7.54 13.20 4.96
CA PHE A 251 -7.89 12.31 3.87
C PHE A 251 -8.14 13.11 2.59
N ASN A 252 -7.48 12.70 1.50
CA ASN A 252 -7.55 13.36 0.20
C ASN A 252 -8.85 13.01 -0.56
N TYR A 253 -10.01 13.24 0.07
CA TYR A 253 -11.35 13.05 -0.49
C TYR A 253 -12.15 14.33 -0.35
N ASP A 254 -12.79 14.78 -1.43
CA ASP A 254 -13.41 16.12 -1.49
C ASP A 254 -14.42 16.37 -0.37
N LYS A 255 -15.22 15.37 -0.01
CA LYS A 255 -16.17 15.49 1.11
C LYS A 255 -15.50 15.48 2.49
N CYS A 256 -14.33 14.86 2.62
CA CYS A 256 -13.54 14.93 3.84
C CYS A 256 -12.85 16.31 3.96
N LYS A 257 -12.30 16.85 2.87
CA LYS A 257 -11.73 18.20 2.82
C LYS A 257 -12.75 19.30 3.09
N ALA A 258 -14.01 19.08 2.71
CA ALA A 258 -15.09 20.02 2.96
C ALA A 258 -15.57 20.03 4.43
N LYS A 259 -15.16 19.07 5.27
CA LYS A 259 -15.50 19.05 6.69
C LYS A 259 -14.61 20.02 7.48
N SER A 260 -15.20 20.59 8.52
CA SER A 260 -14.47 21.44 9.47
C SER A 260 -13.41 20.64 10.22
N THR A 261 -12.25 21.26 10.43
CA THR A 261 -11.22 20.75 11.34
C THR A 261 -11.78 20.64 12.76
N PRO A 262 -11.76 19.46 13.39
CA PRO A 262 -12.27 19.27 14.74
C PRO A 262 -11.34 19.93 15.77
N THR A 263 -11.91 20.33 16.91
CA THR A 263 -11.19 20.94 18.04
C THR A 263 -11.26 20.06 19.29
N ILE A 264 -10.12 19.89 19.96
CA ILE A 264 -10.00 19.32 21.30
C ILE A 264 -9.84 20.47 22.30
N SER A 265 -10.86 20.72 23.10
CA SER A 265 -10.83 21.69 24.20
C SER A 265 -10.33 21.02 25.48
N VAL A 266 -9.17 21.45 25.97
CA VAL A 266 -8.53 20.93 27.18
C VAL A 266 -8.76 21.93 28.32
N THR A 267 -9.36 21.45 29.41
CA THR A 267 -9.63 22.26 30.61
C THR A 267 -8.78 21.83 31.81
N ASN A 268 -7.88 20.87 31.63
CA ASN A 268 -6.91 20.46 32.65
C ASN A 268 -5.88 21.59 32.91
N ILE A 269 -5.41 21.74 34.15
CA ILE A 269 -4.45 22.78 34.56
C ILE A 269 -3.08 22.23 35.03
N ASP A 270 -2.94 20.90 35.07
CA ASP A 270 -1.83 20.14 35.67
C ASP A 270 -0.83 19.58 34.65
N TYR A 271 -1.14 19.67 33.35
CA TYR A 271 -0.34 19.06 32.28
C TYR A 271 -0.17 19.95 31.06
N ASP A 272 0.77 19.57 30.19
CA ASP A 272 0.95 20.15 28.85
C ASP A 272 -0.35 20.11 28.03
N GLY A 273 -0.48 21.05 27.10
CA GLY A 273 -1.62 21.11 26.19
C GLY A 273 -1.69 19.87 25.31
N VAL A 274 -0.58 19.54 24.65
CA VAL A 274 -0.41 18.34 23.83
C VAL A 274 0.95 17.72 24.13
N THR A 275 0.98 16.40 24.35
CA THR A 275 2.21 15.62 24.47
C THR A 275 2.27 14.58 23.35
N LEU A 276 3.26 14.69 22.46
CA LEU A 276 3.55 13.67 21.45
C LEU A 276 4.57 12.67 22.00
N ASN A 277 4.28 11.38 21.89
CA ASN A 277 5.18 10.29 22.28
C ASN A 277 5.41 9.35 21.09
N GLY A 278 5.99 9.90 20.02
CA GLY A 278 6.22 9.22 18.73
C GLY A 278 5.03 9.25 17.78
N GLY A 279 3.87 9.75 18.21
CA GLY A 279 2.65 9.76 17.42
C GLY A 279 2.51 10.91 16.41
N THR A 280 1.41 10.91 15.67
CA THR A 280 1.03 11.95 14.71
C THR A 280 -0.28 12.61 15.09
N LEU A 281 -0.30 13.95 15.14
CA LEU A 281 -1.52 14.76 15.22
C LEU A 281 -1.64 15.56 13.92
N ALA A 282 -2.71 15.37 13.16
CA ALA A 282 -2.88 16.03 11.86
C ALA A 282 -4.29 16.55 11.62
N ASN A 283 -4.46 17.77 11.12
CA ASN A 283 -5.77 18.36 10.89
C ASN A 283 -6.67 18.32 12.15
N VAL A 284 -6.12 18.59 13.33
CA VAL A 284 -6.90 18.70 14.58
C VAL A 284 -6.43 19.93 15.34
N ASN A 285 -7.37 20.76 15.74
CA ASN A 285 -7.06 21.91 16.58
C ASN A 285 -7.10 21.52 18.05
N VAL A 286 -6.28 22.18 18.86
CA VAL A 286 -6.29 22.02 20.31
C VAL A 286 -6.43 23.40 20.94
N GLU A 287 -7.46 23.57 21.75
CA GLU A 287 -7.70 24.78 22.52
C GLU A 287 -7.49 24.47 24.00
N TYR A 288 -6.52 25.14 24.59
CA TYR A 288 -6.21 25.01 26.01
C TYR A 288 -6.81 26.21 26.74
N ASP A 289 -7.87 25.97 27.52
CA ASP A 289 -8.61 27.02 28.24
C ASP A 289 -8.59 26.77 29.77
N PRO A 290 -7.53 27.20 30.47
CA PRO A 290 -7.56 27.28 31.92
C PRO A 290 -8.15 28.62 32.33
N VAL A 291 -8.89 28.61 33.43
CA VAL A 291 -9.42 29.80 34.11
C VAL A 291 -8.34 30.88 34.23
N SER A 292 -8.67 32.11 33.83
CA SER A 292 -7.77 33.27 33.88
C SER A 292 -7.29 33.49 35.31
N TYR A 293 -5.98 33.44 35.56
CA TYR A 293 -5.41 33.84 36.86
C TYR A 293 -4.78 35.22 36.77
N THR A 294 -5.03 36.04 37.79
CA THR A 294 -4.35 37.32 37.98
C THR A 294 -2.84 37.11 38.12
N GLU A 295 -2.07 37.96 37.43
CA GLU A 295 -0.66 37.88 37.02
C GLU A 295 0.42 37.69 38.11
N ASN A 296 0.07 37.34 39.35
CA ASN A 296 0.98 37.41 40.48
C ASN A 296 1.83 36.15 40.71
N GLY A 297 1.56 35.03 40.03
CA GLY A 297 1.97 33.69 40.51
C GLY A 297 3.45 33.30 40.50
N SER A 298 4.30 33.78 39.60
CA SER A 298 5.71 33.34 39.55
C SER A 298 6.69 34.24 40.29
N SER A 299 6.30 35.48 40.59
CA SER A 299 7.11 36.43 41.36
C SER A 299 6.55 36.71 42.77
N HIS A 300 5.46 36.03 43.17
CA HIS A 300 4.94 36.15 44.53
C HIS A 300 5.92 35.49 45.50
N ALA A 301 6.17 36.15 46.65
CA ALA A 301 7.02 35.58 47.71
C ALA A 301 6.55 34.18 48.17
N PHE A 302 5.24 33.91 48.07
CA PHE A 302 4.64 32.61 48.38
C PHE A 302 5.15 31.47 47.49
N CYS A 303 5.58 31.78 46.27
CA CYS A 303 5.85 30.79 45.24
C CYS A 303 7.33 30.43 45.12
N GLN A 304 8.21 31.26 45.71
CA GLN A 304 9.65 31.01 45.81
C GLN A 304 9.99 29.64 46.42
N TYR A 305 9.23 29.22 47.43
CA TYR A 305 9.45 27.95 48.14
C TYR A 305 8.46 26.86 47.77
N TYR A 306 7.38 27.18 47.05
CA TYR A 306 6.36 26.21 46.65
C TYR A 306 6.92 25.12 45.71
N GLY A 307 7.95 25.44 44.92
CA GLY A 307 8.63 24.47 44.04
C GLY A 307 9.21 23.25 44.79
N TYR A 308 9.53 23.38 46.08
CA TYR A 308 10.04 22.27 46.88
C TYR A 308 8.94 21.32 47.37
N CYS A 309 7.67 21.62 47.15
CA CYS A 309 6.52 20.79 47.57
C CYS A 309 6.49 19.39 46.94
N ASN A 310 7.13 19.21 45.79
CA ASN A 310 7.26 17.92 45.12
C ASN A 310 8.55 17.16 45.50
N SER A 311 9.32 17.69 46.44
CA SER A 311 10.58 17.13 46.93
C SER A 311 10.58 17.00 48.46
N SER A 312 11.50 16.21 49.02
CA SER A 312 11.72 16.21 50.46
C SER A 312 12.35 17.55 50.88
N MET A 313 11.56 18.43 51.50
CA MET A 313 12.09 19.65 52.10
C MET A 313 12.93 19.31 53.33
N ASP A 314 14.15 19.85 53.40
CA ASP A 314 14.90 19.88 54.65
C ASP A 314 14.23 20.83 55.68
N SER A 315 14.62 20.70 56.96
CA SER A 315 14.03 21.48 58.05
C SER A 315 14.19 22.99 57.90
N TYR A 316 15.26 23.47 57.25
CA TYR A 316 15.49 24.90 57.02
C TYR A 316 14.57 25.43 55.92
N THR A 317 14.44 24.71 54.81
CA THR A 317 13.54 25.03 53.70
C THR A 317 12.08 24.99 54.15
N ALA A 318 11.67 23.98 54.92
CA ALA A 318 10.32 23.85 55.45
C ALA A 318 9.94 25.01 56.39
N GLN A 319 10.85 25.40 57.30
CA GLN A 319 10.62 26.54 58.21
C GLN A 319 10.57 27.87 57.43
N SER A 320 11.46 28.06 56.46
CA SER A 320 11.50 29.26 55.63
C SER A 320 10.22 29.41 54.80
N PHE A 321 9.70 28.30 54.25
CA PHE A 321 8.42 28.28 53.54
C PHE A 321 7.27 28.68 54.47
N TYR A 322 7.14 28.03 55.63
CA TYR A 322 6.10 28.32 56.61
C TYR A 322 6.13 29.79 57.06
N ASN A 323 7.31 30.30 57.42
CA ASN A 323 7.50 31.69 57.85
C ASN A 323 7.19 32.70 56.75
N THR A 324 7.53 32.40 55.49
CA THR A 324 7.26 33.28 54.34
C THR A 324 5.76 33.39 54.08
N ILE A 325 5.03 32.26 54.10
CA ILE A 325 3.57 32.26 53.95
C ILE A 325 2.92 33.06 55.07
N LYS A 326 3.26 32.72 56.33
CA LYS A 326 2.70 33.39 57.52
C LYS A 326 3.02 34.89 57.53
N GLY A 327 4.26 35.25 57.23
CA GLY A 327 4.75 36.63 57.23
C GLY A 327 4.06 37.50 56.18
N SER A 328 3.79 36.97 54.98
CA SER A 328 3.13 37.77 53.93
C SER A 328 1.60 37.81 54.03
N MET A 329 0.99 37.09 54.97
CA MET A 329 -0.44 37.22 55.29
C MET A 329 -0.74 38.40 56.24
N GLY A 330 0.25 38.91 56.98
CA GLY A 330 0.07 40.01 57.94
C GLY A 330 -1.03 39.77 58.98
N TYR A 331 -1.53 40.84 59.62
CA TYR A 331 -2.74 40.83 60.46
C TYR A 331 -4.06 40.86 59.64
N SER A 332 -4.02 40.46 58.37
CA SER A 332 -5.18 40.54 57.47
C SER A 332 -6.23 39.47 57.80
N SER A 333 -7.51 39.77 57.56
CA SER A 333 -8.59 38.79 57.69
C SER A 333 -8.47 37.66 56.66
N CYS A 334 -8.69 36.42 57.11
CA CYS A 334 -8.56 35.19 56.33
C CYS A 334 -9.40 35.08 55.04
N SER A 335 -10.31 36.02 54.80
CA SER A 335 -11.18 36.07 53.61
C SER A 335 -10.41 36.21 52.29
N SER A 336 -9.20 36.78 52.31
CA SER A 336 -8.45 37.12 51.09
C SER A 336 -7.45 36.05 50.62
N TYR A 337 -7.25 34.97 51.38
CA TYR A 337 -6.17 34.00 51.15
C TYR A 337 -6.66 32.54 51.00
N GLY A 338 -7.94 32.36 50.63
CA GLY A 338 -8.54 31.05 50.37
C GLY A 338 -8.37 30.08 51.55
N ASP A 339 -7.92 28.86 51.26
CA ASP A 339 -7.77 27.78 52.24
C ASP A 339 -6.44 27.82 53.02
N ILE A 340 -5.54 28.78 52.75
CA ILE A 340 -4.26 28.90 53.47
C ILE A 340 -4.50 29.06 54.98
N CYS A 341 -5.47 29.89 55.37
CA CYS A 341 -5.76 30.13 56.78
C CYS A 341 -6.20 28.87 57.51
N SER A 342 -7.10 28.08 56.93
CA SER A 342 -7.52 26.81 57.52
C SER A 342 -6.35 25.82 57.66
N VAL A 343 -5.45 25.81 56.67
CA VAL A 343 -4.27 24.97 56.71
C VAL A 343 -3.33 25.38 57.84
N LEU A 344 -3.00 26.68 57.94
CA LEU A 344 -2.14 27.20 59.02
C LEU A 344 -2.73 26.94 60.40
N GLN A 345 -4.05 27.13 60.59
CA GLN A 345 -4.72 26.88 61.88
C GLN A 345 -4.75 25.39 62.27
N SER A 346 -4.77 24.49 61.29
CA SER A 346 -4.83 23.03 61.52
C SER A 346 -3.47 22.36 61.71
N SER A 347 -2.37 23.03 61.32
CA SER A 347 -1.06 22.39 61.14
C SER A 347 0.08 23.27 61.66
N THR A 348 0.02 23.70 62.92
CA THR A 348 1.10 24.48 63.57
C THR A 348 2.10 23.61 64.35
N GLY A 349 1.92 22.29 64.39
CA GLY A 349 2.77 21.38 65.17
C GLY A 349 4.07 21.00 64.47
N CYS A 350 5.19 21.04 65.18
CA CYS A 350 6.45 20.40 64.81
C CYS A 350 6.92 19.45 65.90
N VAL A 351 7.84 18.53 65.56
CA VAL A 351 8.48 17.62 66.52
C VAL A 351 9.97 17.97 66.60
N ASP A 352 10.48 18.17 67.82
CA ASP A 352 11.91 18.44 68.06
C ASP A 352 12.76 17.15 68.01
N TYR A 353 14.08 17.28 68.12
CA TYR A 353 15.01 16.12 68.12
C TYR A 353 14.81 15.16 69.30
N ASN A 354 14.08 15.58 70.34
CA ASN A 354 13.75 14.80 71.51
C ASN A 354 12.33 14.23 71.47
N SER A 355 11.66 14.29 70.31
CA SER A 355 10.28 13.82 70.10
C SER A 355 9.19 14.59 70.86
N ASN A 356 9.47 15.82 71.30
CA ASN A 356 8.45 16.67 71.92
C ASN A 356 7.64 17.41 70.86
N PHE A 357 6.33 17.51 71.08
CA PHE A 357 5.44 18.32 70.25
C PHE A 357 5.62 19.81 70.58
N GLN A 358 5.94 20.60 69.56
CA GLN A 358 6.22 22.03 69.64
C GLN A 358 5.38 22.79 68.61
N SER A 359 5.35 24.12 68.71
CA SER A 359 4.70 24.98 67.70
C SER A 359 5.72 25.55 66.71
N CYS A 360 5.40 25.47 65.42
CA CYS A 360 6.09 26.14 64.33
C CYS A 360 6.11 27.67 64.46
N ASP A 361 5.29 28.24 65.34
CA ASP A 361 5.17 29.68 65.55
C ASP A 361 6.20 30.26 66.52
N THR A 362 6.76 29.43 67.40
CA THR A 362 7.57 29.88 68.54
C THR A 362 9.02 29.43 68.49
N MET A 363 9.42 28.62 67.50
CA MET A 363 10.75 28.00 67.44
C MET A 363 11.73 28.76 66.54
N SER A 364 13.02 28.70 66.90
CA SER A 364 14.13 29.26 66.14
C SER A 364 14.68 28.24 65.12
N TYR A 365 15.35 28.70 64.06
CA TYR A 365 15.86 27.83 62.98
C TYR A 365 16.68 26.64 63.54
N GLY A 366 16.33 25.42 63.12
CA GLY A 366 17.09 24.21 63.43
C GLY A 366 16.74 23.49 64.74
N SER A 367 15.63 23.84 65.40
CA SER A 367 15.23 23.24 66.69
C SER A 367 14.04 22.27 66.61
N CYS A 368 13.21 22.35 65.57
CA CYS A 368 12.19 21.35 65.20
C CYS A 368 11.95 21.40 63.67
N SER A 369 11.36 20.35 63.07
CA SER A 369 11.02 20.35 61.64
C SER A 369 9.56 20.71 61.41
N CYS A 370 9.29 21.85 60.77
CA CYS A 370 7.95 22.23 60.31
C CYS A 370 7.54 21.57 58.99
N SER A 371 8.13 20.42 58.67
CA SER A 371 7.86 19.67 57.43
C SER A 371 6.39 19.29 57.27
N SER A 372 5.69 18.95 58.36
CA SER A 372 4.25 18.66 58.34
C SER A 372 3.41 19.89 58.02
N ALA A 373 3.72 21.04 58.65
CA ALA A 373 3.05 22.31 58.39
C ALA A 373 3.30 22.81 56.96
N ALA A 374 4.54 22.72 56.50
CA ALA A 374 4.95 23.00 55.13
C ALA A 374 4.25 22.06 54.12
N GLN A 375 4.15 20.76 54.41
CA GLN A 375 3.41 19.81 53.57
C GLN A 375 1.91 20.09 53.54
N ALA A 376 1.33 20.52 54.65
CA ALA A 376 -0.07 20.94 54.68
C ALA A 376 -0.28 22.17 53.80
N LEU A 377 0.62 23.16 53.87
CA LEU A 377 0.63 24.33 52.97
C LEU A 377 0.79 23.92 51.50
N CYS A 378 1.63 22.92 51.20
CA CYS A 378 1.72 22.37 49.84
C CYS A 378 0.39 21.80 49.32
N ARG A 379 -0.51 21.39 50.23
CA ARG A 379 -1.83 20.84 49.85
C ARG A 379 -2.88 21.92 49.61
N SER A 380 -2.67 23.16 50.09
CA SER A 380 -3.59 24.30 49.87
C SER A 380 -3.91 24.45 48.39
N SER A 381 -5.19 24.43 48.06
CA SER A 381 -5.70 24.71 46.73
C SER A 381 -5.41 26.15 46.31
N TYR A 382 -5.45 27.10 47.24
CA TYR A 382 -5.11 28.50 46.97
C TYR A 382 -3.62 28.68 46.65
N LEU A 383 -2.69 28.15 47.47
CA LEU A 383 -1.24 28.20 47.13
C LEU A 383 -0.94 27.41 45.88
N ARG A 384 -1.57 26.25 45.70
CA ARG A 384 -1.45 25.48 44.46
C ARG A 384 -1.89 26.31 43.26
N ASN A 385 -3.00 27.03 43.33
CA ASN A 385 -3.48 27.83 42.20
C ASN A 385 -2.67 29.12 42.01
N LEU A 386 -2.18 29.72 43.09
CA LEU A 386 -1.37 30.93 43.05
C LEU A 386 0.06 30.64 42.56
N CYS A 387 0.67 29.56 43.06
CA CYS A 387 2.08 29.22 42.91
C CYS A 387 2.33 28.02 42.00
N LYS A 388 1.31 27.49 41.34
CA LYS A 388 1.53 26.63 40.17
C LYS A 388 2.26 27.47 39.13
N ASN A 389 3.57 27.29 39.10
CA ASN A 389 4.39 27.72 37.99
C ASN A 389 3.77 27.14 36.72
N ASN A 390 3.60 28.00 35.72
CA ASN A 390 3.02 27.61 34.45
C ASN A 390 4.04 26.87 33.56
N GLU A 391 4.83 25.96 34.13
CA GLU A 391 5.92 25.23 33.44
C GLU A 391 5.42 24.16 32.46
N HIS A 392 4.18 24.26 31.99
CA HIS A 392 3.67 23.34 30.96
C HIS A 392 3.75 23.99 29.61
N SER A 393 3.99 23.15 28.62
CA SER A 393 4.11 23.55 27.23
C SER A 393 2.77 23.50 26.52
N ALA A 394 2.59 24.32 25.48
CA ALA A 394 1.44 24.12 24.58
C ALA A 394 1.59 22.80 23.81
N LEU A 395 2.83 22.48 23.43
CA LEU A 395 3.23 21.24 22.76
C LEU A 395 4.53 20.72 23.38
N ALA A 396 4.57 19.43 23.73
CA ALA A 396 5.76 18.76 24.26
C ALA A 396 6.02 17.40 23.57
N GLY A 397 7.27 16.94 23.60
CA GLY A 397 7.67 15.58 23.20
C GLY A 397 8.16 15.46 21.75
N TYR A 398 7.97 14.29 21.14
CA TYR A 398 8.49 13.94 19.81
C TYR A 398 7.42 13.23 18.96
N GLY A 399 7.48 13.34 17.63
CA GLY A 399 6.44 12.85 16.73
C GLY A 399 6.21 13.79 15.54
N THR A 400 5.00 13.77 14.97
CA THR A 400 4.64 14.61 13.82
C THR A 400 3.41 15.46 14.11
N LEU A 401 3.48 16.75 13.81
CA LEU A 401 2.35 17.67 13.84
C LEU A 401 2.11 18.25 12.45
N LYS A 402 0.85 18.23 12.00
CA LYS A 402 0.50 18.62 10.64
C LYS A 402 -0.81 19.38 10.55
N ASP A 403 -0.85 20.49 9.81
CA ASP A 403 -2.11 21.21 9.49
C ASP A 403 -3.02 21.47 10.71
N SER A 404 -2.40 21.82 11.85
CA SER A 404 -3.03 21.83 13.17
C SER A 404 -2.75 23.15 13.90
N LYS A 405 -3.75 23.68 14.60
CA LYS A 405 -3.60 24.87 15.44
C LYS A 405 -3.67 24.50 16.92
N ILE A 406 -2.68 24.92 17.69
CA ILE A 406 -2.68 24.80 19.16
C ILE A 406 -2.76 26.21 19.73
N ASN A 407 -3.79 26.49 20.51
CA ASN A 407 -4.09 27.82 21.00
C ASN A 407 -4.31 27.82 22.52
N SER A 408 -3.56 28.65 23.24
CA SER A 408 -3.79 28.90 24.66
C SER A 408 -4.21 30.35 24.88
N GLN A 409 -5.52 30.58 25.02
CA GLN A 409 -6.08 31.93 25.08
C GLN A 409 -6.00 32.57 26.47
N LYS A 410 -5.78 31.78 27.54
CA LYS A 410 -5.93 32.25 28.93
C LYS A 410 -4.78 31.89 29.88
N ARG A 411 -3.70 31.25 29.40
CA ARG A 411 -2.55 30.85 30.24
C ARG A 411 -1.27 31.61 29.90
N ASN A 412 -0.52 31.98 30.93
CA ASN A 412 0.91 32.28 30.81
C ASN A 412 1.67 30.97 30.58
N ILE A 413 1.62 30.36 29.40
CA ILE A 413 2.43 29.15 29.11
C ILE A 413 3.91 29.48 29.30
N GLU A 414 4.73 28.67 29.98
CA GLU A 414 6.16 28.97 30.05
C GLU A 414 6.84 28.69 28.71
N VAL A 415 6.47 27.62 28.01
CA VAL A 415 7.08 27.18 26.75
C VAL A 415 6.04 26.83 25.68
N VAL A 416 6.04 27.48 24.52
CA VAL A 416 5.02 27.21 23.49
C VAL A 416 5.29 25.88 22.77
N VAL A 417 6.55 25.52 22.49
CA VAL A 417 6.93 24.20 21.95
C VAL A 417 8.15 23.63 22.68
N TYR A 418 8.09 22.38 23.13
CA TYR A 418 9.15 21.68 23.87
C TYR A 418 9.46 20.29 23.28
N PRO A 419 10.33 20.19 22.26
CA PRO A 419 10.81 18.90 21.79
C PRO A 419 11.65 18.23 22.88
N ASP A 420 11.28 17.01 23.27
CA ASP A 420 11.99 16.19 24.27
C ASP A 420 12.15 14.75 23.78
N GLY A 421 13.31 14.14 24.04
CA GLY A 421 13.52 12.71 23.88
C GLY A 421 13.50 12.16 22.45
N GLY A 422 13.49 13.00 21.41
CA GLY A 422 13.41 12.55 20.03
C GLY A 422 13.30 13.66 19.00
N THR A 423 12.70 13.33 17.84
CA THR A 423 12.49 14.29 16.74
C THR A 423 11.02 14.71 16.68
N LEU A 424 10.77 16.01 16.80
CA LEU A 424 9.49 16.64 16.46
C LEU A 424 9.54 17.13 15.01
N THR A 425 8.58 16.70 14.20
CA THR A 425 8.48 17.05 12.78
C THR A 425 7.23 17.89 12.53
N ILE A 426 7.39 19.02 11.85
CA ILE A 426 6.31 19.90 11.43
C ILE A 426 6.08 19.75 9.93
N GLU A 427 4.85 19.39 9.55
CA GLU A 427 4.39 19.32 8.17
C GLU A 427 3.18 20.25 7.93
N GLY A 428 2.93 20.62 6.68
CA GLY A 428 1.79 21.47 6.35
C GLY A 428 1.86 22.84 7.06
N THR A 429 0.76 23.35 7.60
CA THR A 429 0.77 24.58 8.40
C THR A 429 0.41 24.30 9.85
N VAL A 430 1.33 24.59 10.77
CA VAL A 430 1.13 24.47 12.21
C VAL A 430 1.29 25.83 12.84
N SER A 431 0.29 26.24 13.64
CA SER A 431 0.36 27.49 14.39
C SER A 431 0.18 27.21 15.88
N VAL A 432 1.11 27.71 16.70
CA VAL A 432 1.09 27.54 18.16
C VAL A 432 1.09 28.92 18.80
N TYR A 433 0.05 29.21 19.57
CA TYR A 433 -0.20 30.53 20.17
C TYR A 433 -0.15 30.48 21.70
N GLY A 434 0.72 31.29 22.30
CA GLY A 434 0.79 31.54 23.76
C GLY A 434 0.65 33.04 24.10
N LEU A 435 0.29 33.36 25.35
CA LEU A 435 0.12 34.74 25.83
C LEU A 435 1.45 35.50 26.03
N SER A 436 1.33 36.79 26.38
CA SER A 436 2.35 37.84 26.43
C SER A 436 3.57 37.62 27.36
N ARG A 437 3.67 36.51 28.10
CA ARG A 437 4.86 36.19 28.92
C ARG A 437 5.51 34.82 28.64
N SER A 438 5.12 34.15 27.56
CA SER A 438 5.59 32.79 27.22
C SER A 438 6.90 32.76 26.43
N THR A 439 7.78 31.79 26.70
CA THR A 439 8.91 31.40 25.84
C THR A 439 8.36 30.68 24.59
N PRO A 440 8.57 31.15 23.36
CA PRO A 440 7.98 30.55 22.16
C PRO A 440 8.46 29.13 21.85
N LEU A 441 9.68 28.77 22.22
CA LEU A 441 10.23 27.45 21.92
C LEU A 441 11.42 27.22 22.85
N ARG A 442 11.45 26.04 23.45
CA ARG A 442 12.58 25.53 24.23
C ARG A 442 12.91 24.15 23.69
N ILE A 443 14.18 23.85 23.44
CA ILE A 443 14.55 22.57 22.80
C ILE A 443 15.54 21.83 23.66
N GLY A 444 15.13 20.67 24.15
CA GLY A 444 15.90 19.88 25.10
C GLY A 444 16.03 20.54 26.47
N ASP A 445 16.52 19.76 27.44
CA ASP A 445 16.55 20.20 28.83
C ASP A 445 17.60 21.29 29.11
N ASN A 446 17.25 22.18 30.03
CA ASN A 446 18.06 23.32 30.47
C ASN A 446 18.88 22.90 31.69
N ALA A 447 20.18 23.20 31.69
CA ALA A 447 21.16 22.76 32.68
C ALA A 447 21.06 23.44 34.06
N TYR A 448 19.90 23.96 34.45
CA TYR A 448 19.71 24.66 35.74
C TYR A 448 19.05 23.82 36.83
N THR A 449 18.56 22.62 36.53
CA THR A 449 18.13 21.68 37.56
C THR A 449 19.32 20.82 37.97
N ASN A 450 19.77 20.98 39.22
CA ASN A 450 20.80 20.13 39.86
C ASN A 450 20.38 18.65 40.01
N THR A 451 19.18 18.30 39.54
CA THR A 451 18.65 16.94 39.51
C THR A 451 18.78 16.38 38.10
N ALA A 452 19.60 15.34 37.97
CA ALA A 452 19.96 14.64 36.74
C ALA A 452 18.77 13.95 36.05
N ILE A 453 17.82 14.70 35.52
CA ILE A 453 16.91 14.18 34.49
C ILE A 453 17.69 14.22 33.17
N SER A 454 17.83 13.04 32.59
CA SER A 454 18.81 12.68 31.55
C SER A 454 18.91 13.69 30.40
N ARG A 455 20.12 14.03 29.97
CA ARG A 455 20.44 14.86 28.79
C ARG A 455 19.91 14.21 27.50
N ARG A 456 18.62 14.33 27.23
CA ARG A 456 18.00 13.77 26.03
C ARG A 456 18.20 14.72 24.87
N SER A 457 18.84 14.22 23.81
CA SER A 457 18.99 14.98 22.57
C SER A 457 17.61 15.18 21.93
N ALA A 458 17.28 16.41 21.59
CA ALA A 458 16.00 16.76 20.96
C ALA A 458 16.24 17.40 19.59
N LYS A 459 15.36 17.13 18.64
CA LYS A 459 15.45 17.68 17.28
C LYS A 459 14.10 18.22 16.83
N LEU A 460 14.11 19.42 16.27
CA LEU A 460 12.97 20.02 15.59
C LEU A 460 13.24 20.08 14.10
N ILE A 461 12.41 19.43 13.30
CA ILE A 461 12.46 19.47 11.83
C ILE A 461 11.22 20.18 11.31
N ILE A 462 11.42 21.20 10.48
CA ILE A 462 10.34 21.99 9.91
C ILE A 462 10.35 21.78 8.39
N ASN A 463 9.38 20.99 7.91
CA ASN A 463 9.17 20.70 6.48
C ASN A 463 8.08 21.59 5.86
N GLY A 464 7.12 22.04 6.68
CA GLY A 464 6.06 22.98 6.33
C GLY A 464 6.24 24.34 6.99
N THR A 465 5.16 24.98 7.41
CA THR A 465 5.18 26.25 8.14
C THR A 465 4.93 26.00 9.62
N LEU A 466 5.84 26.45 10.49
CA LEU A 466 5.62 26.58 11.93
C LEU A 466 5.48 28.07 12.27
N GLU A 467 4.30 28.48 12.72
CA GLU A 467 4.04 29.83 13.23
C GLU A 467 3.98 29.81 14.76
N LEU A 468 4.84 30.61 15.37
CA LEU A 468 4.91 30.78 16.82
C LEU A 468 4.56 32.24 17.15
N LEU A 469 3.52 32.42 17.97
CA LEU A 469 3.23 33.70 18.61
C LEU A 469 3.58 33.59 20.09
N ALA A 470 4.47 34.46 20.57
CA ALA A 470 4.90 34.44 21.96
C ALA A 470 5.19 35.83 22.53
N GLY A 471 5.36 35.88 23.84
CA GLY A 471 5.50 37.10 24.60
C GLY A 471 6.88 37.39 25.20
N ARG A 472 7.76 36.39 25.28
CA ARG A 472 9.15 36.49 25.80
C ARG A 472 10.15 35.77 24.88
N ASP A 473 11.44 35.86 25.22
CA ASP A 473 12.58 35.31 24.47
C ASP A 473 12.44 33.81 24.17
N LEU A 474 12.81 33.35 22.97
CA LEU A 474 12.92 31.92 22.62
C LEU A 474 14.22 31.33 23.19
N TYR A 475 14.19 30.21 23.91
CA TYR A 475 15.41 29.62 24.48
C TYR A 475 15.91 28.41 23.67
N TYR A 476 17.02 28.56 22.95
CA TYR A 476 17.75 27.45 22.33
C TYR A 476 18.80 26.91 23.29
N SER A 477 18.71 25.61 23.66
CA SER A 477 19.64 24.93 24.59
C SER A 477 20.67 24.06 23.87
N ALA A 478 21.81 23.81 24.53
CA ALA A 478 22.96 23.03 24.07
C ALA A 478 22.67 21.62 23.54
N ASN A 479 21.55 21.03 23.96
CA ASN A 479 21.20 19.63 23.70
C ASN A 479 20.15 19.46 22.58
N GLY A 480 19.73 20.56 21.94
CA GLY A 480 18.72 20.59 20.88
C GLY A 480 19.29 20.90 19.50
N GLN A 481 18.66 20.42 18.42
CA GLN A 481 18.94 20.83 17.04
C GLN A 481 17.66 21.34 16.36
N VAL A 482 17.75 22.45 15.62
CA VAL A 482 16.66 22.94 14.74
C VAL A 482 17.09 22.84 13.29
N ILE A 483 16.23 22.26 12.45
CA ILE A 483 16.42 22.24 11.00
C ILE A 483 15.16 22.78 10.33
N VAL A 484 15.30 23.91 9.65
CA VAL A 484 14.29 24.44 8.72
C VAL A 484 14.66 23.96 7.33
N ASN A 485 13.96 22.95 6.81
CA ASN A 485 14.25 22.38 5.49
C ASN A 485 13.89 23.36 4.36
N ALA A 486 14.28 23.06 3.12
CA ALA A 486 14.16 23.98 1.98
C ALA A 486 12.71 24.46 1.71
N SER A 487 11.71 23.58 1.91
CA SER A 487 10.29 23.93 1.84
C SER A 487 9.73 24.52 3.15
N GLY A 488 10.52 24.46 4.21
CA GLY A 488 10.14 24.84 5.56
C GLY A 488 10.14 26.34 5.77
N THR A 489 9.22 26.82 6.61
CA THR A 489 9.17 28.19 7.10
C THR A 489 8.99 28.18 8.61
N LEU A 490 9.93 28.77 9.34
CA LEU A 490 9.77 29.09 10.76
C LEU A 490 9.43 30.57 10.88
N LYS A 491 8.23 30.87 11.37
CA LYS A 491 7.76 32.24 11.61
C LYS A 491 7.59 32.45 13.10
N ILE A 492 8.28 33.46 13.63
CA ILE A 492 8.24 33.83 15.03
C ILE A 492 7.76 35.28 15.12
N THR A 493 6.72 35.49 15.90
CA THR A 493 6.24 36.82 16.28
C THR A 493 6.35 36.94 17.79
N TYR A 494 7.19 37.85 18.27
CA TYR A 494 7.41 38.08 19.69
C TYR A 494 6.82 39.41 20.17
N GLY A 495 6.53 39.49 21.47
CA GLY A 495 6.03 40.69 22.15
C GLY A 495 7.16 41.68 22.47
N ASP A 496 7.32 41.99 23.76
CA ASP A 496 8.18 43.08 24.23
C ASP A 496 9.66 42.69 24.44
N TRP A 497 9.96 41.38 24.57
CA TRP A 497 11.30 40.86 24.89
C TRP A 497 11.68 39.77 23.89
N GLY A 498 12.69 40.07 23.06
CA GLY A 498 13.50 39.15 22.24
C GLY A 498 12.82 38.26 21.20
N GLY A 499 13.54 37.95 20.11
CA GLY A 499 13.19 36.91 19.15
C GLY A 499 13.76 35.55 19.57
N ILE A 500 14.96 35.22 19.11
CA ILE A 500 15.68 33.97 19.41
C ILE A 500 16.86 34.19 20.34
N MET A 501 16.80 33.65 21.55
CA MET A 501 17.93 33.57 22.48
C MET A 501 18.65 32.22 22.35
N PHE A 502 19.95 32.26 22.11
CA PHE A 502 20.81 31.09 22.14
C PHE A 502 21.58 31.02 23.45
N ASN A 503 21.17 30.10 24.33
CA ASN A 503 21.70 29.97 25.68
C ASN A 503 22.45 28.63 25.84
N TYR A 504 23.73 28.69 26.24
CA TYR A 504 24.62 27.52 26.34
C TYR A 504 24.72 26.67 25.05
N ALA A 505 24.31 27.18 23.90
CA ALA A 505 24.22 26.41 22.66
C ALA A 505 25.58 25.85 22.21
N SER A 506 25.63 24.54 21.91
CA SER A 506 26.83 23.89 21.41
C SER A 506 26.98 24.07 19.90
N SER A 507 28.20 24.36 19.42
CA SER A 507 28.51 24.39 17.99
C SER A 507 28.29 23.05 17.27
N SER A 508 28.15 21.95 18.02
CA SER A 508 27.88 20.61 17.47
C SER A 508 26.44 20.42 17.00
N LEU A 509 25.49 21.21 17.54
CA LEU A 509 24.07 21.15 17.20
C LEU A 509 23.60 22.58 16.86
N PRO A 510 23.90 23.08 15.65
CA PRO A 510 23.46 24.40 15.22
C PRO A 510 22.00 24.37 14.76
N MET A 511 21.35 25.55 14.78
CA MET A 511 20.18 25.81 13.97
C MET A 511 20.59 25.92 12.50
N GLU A 512 20.01 25.09 11.65
CA GLU A 512 20.25 25.10 10.20
C GLU A 512 19.02 25.57 9.45
N VAL A 513 19.21 26.57 8.59
CA VAL A 513 18.13 27.14 7.79
C VAL A 513 18.43 26.92 6.32
N TYR A 514 17.69 26.01 5.70
CA TYR A 514 17.67 25.76 4.26
C TYR A 514 16.48 26.49 3.58
N GLY A 515 15.36 26.62 4.30
CA GLY A 515 14.16 27.33 3.84
C GLY A 515 14.09 28.77 4.35
N LYS A 516 13.01 29.11 5.04
CA LYS A 516 12.71 30.47 5.50
C LYS A 516 12.68 30.59 7.02
N LEU A 517 13.33 31.62 7.56
CA LEU A 517 13.22 32.05 8.96
C LEU A 517 12.72 33.50 8.97
N ASP A 518 11.53 33.74 9.51
CA ASP A 518 10.93 35.08 9.63
C ASP A 518 10.72 35.41 11.10
N ILE A 519 11.43 36.42 11.60
CA ILE A 519 11.36 36.88 12.98
C ILE A 519 10.89 38.33 12.99
N SER A 520 9.80 38.58 13.71
CA SER A 520 9.16 39.89 13.82
C SER A 520 8.71 40.18 15.25
N SER A 521 8.63 41.47 15.59
CA SER A 521 8.22 41.96 16.90
C SER A 521 6.94 42.79 16.79
N ASN A 522 6.02 42.57 17.72
CA ASN A 522 4.84 43.42 17.94
C ASN A 522 5.16 44.64 18.82
N GLY A 523 6.33 44.69 19.47
CA GLY A 523 6.77 45.78 20.34
C GLY A 523 7.53 46.89 19.58
N SER A 524 7.55 48.09 20.15
CA SER A 524 8.16 49.29 19.52
C SER A 524 9.69 49.36 19.62
N GLY A 525 10.39 48.23 19.65
CA GLY A 525 11.86 48.18 19.52
C GLY A 525 12.65 48.77 20.68
N GLY A 526 12.37 48.33 21.91
CA GLY A 526 13.11 48.76 23.12
C GLY A 526 14.46 48.06 23.32
N LYS A 527 15.11 48.39 24.45
CA LYS A 527 16.41 47.90 24.96
C LYS A 527 16.61 46.36 24.93
N TYR A 528 15.55 45.58 24.76
CA TYR A 528 15.53 44.10 24.80
C TYR A 528 14.87 43.45 23.55
N ALA A 529 14.73 44.18 22.43
CA ALA A 529 14.02 43.72 21.24
C ALA A 529 14.96 43.25 20.11
N ASN A 530 16.00 42.44 20.42
CA ASN A 530 16.82 41.82 19.37
C ASN A 530 16.09 40.60 18.80
N ASP A 531 16.08 40.41 17.48
CA ASP A 531 15.52 39.20 16.88
C ASP A 531 16.40 37.98 17.12
N LEU A 532 17.72 38.18 17.27
CA LEU A 532 18.69 37.16 17.64
C LEU A 532 19.53 37.65 18.84
N GLU A 533 19.50 36.92 19.94
CA GLU A 533 20.27 37.18 21.16
C GLU A 533 21.22 36.02 21.46
N PHE A 534 22.48 36.33 21.74
CA PHE A 534 23.52 35.34 22.06
C PHE A 534 24.03 35.55 23.48
N THR A 535 23.81 34.56 24.36
CA THR A 535 24.24 34.61 25.76
C THR A 535 25.39 33.63 26.04
N TRP A 536 26.03 33.75 27.22
CA TRP A 536 27.19 32.97 27.72
C TRP A 536 27.55 31.68 26.96
N ASN A 537 28.79 31.58 26.47
CA ASN A 537 29.39 30.40 25.83
C ASN A 537 28.72 29.86 24.54
N GLY A 538 27.69 30.53 24.00
CA GLY A 538 27.03 30.12 22.76
C GLY A 538 27.88 30.33 21.50
N LYS A 539 28.75 29.38 21.13
CA LYS A 539 29.60 29.49 19.93
C LYS A 539 28.97 28.76 18.73
N GLY A 540 28.92 29.41 17.55
CA GLY A 540 28.65 28.74 16.25
C GLY A 540 27.23 28.21 15.99
N ILE A 541 26.19 29.05 16.02
CA ILE A 541 24.84 28.56 16.38
C ILE A 541 23.77 28.69 15.27
N LEU A 542 23.87 29.65 14.35
CA LEU A 542 22.91 29.79 13.24
C LEU A 542 23.63 29.66 11.90
N LYS A 543 23.20 28.70 11.08
CA LYS A 543 23.74 28.43 9.74
C LYS A 543 22.70 28.67 8.66
N ALA A 544 22.87 29.75 7.91
CA ALA A 544 22.10 30.05 6.71
C ALA A 544 22.70 29.30 5.51
N ARG A 545 21.95 28.36 4.94
CA ARG A 545 22.39 27.52 3.82
C ARG A 545 22.12 28.19 2.48
N SER A 546 22.73 27.70 1.40
CA SER A 546 22.52 28.28 0.08
C SER A 546 21.04 28.28 -0.32
N GLY A 547 20.55 29.42 -0.81
CA GLY A 547 19.15 29.60 -1.18
C GLY A 547 18.18 29.88 -0.03
N SER A 548 18.65 29.80 1.23
CA SER A 548 17.85 30.15 2.41
C SER A 548 17.50 31.63 2.46
N CYS A 549 16.44 31.93 3.21
CA CYS A 549 15.98 33.27 3.45
C CYS A 549 15.79 33.53 4.94
N ILE A 550 16.49 34.52 5.47
CA ILE A 550 16.35 34.95 6.86
C ILE A 550 15.87 36.39 6.89
N LYS A 551 14.78 36.66 7.61
CA LYS A 551 14.19 37.97 7.77
C LYS A 551 14.20 38.34 9.26
N LEU A 552 14.83 39.48 9.54
CA LEU A 552 14.98 40.06 10.87
C LEU A 552 14.45 41.49 10.81
N GLN A 553 13.56 41.85 11.73
CA GLN A 553 13.03 43.21 11.88
C GLN A 553 14.03 44.15 12.57
N ASN A 554 14.58 43.74 13.70
CA ASN A 554 15.44 44.51 14.61
C ASN A 554 16.92 44.10 14.57
N GLY A 555 17.27 42.92 14.04
CA GLY A 555 18.66 42.43 13.93
C GLY A 555 19.10 41.59 15.13
N GLY A 556 20.40 41.59 15.47
CA GLY A 556 20.93 40.72 16.54
C GLY A 556 22.03 41.32 17.42
N GLY A 557 22.13 40.83 18.65
CA GLY A 557 23.05 41.34 19.69
C GLY A 557 23.52 40.27 20.70
N GLY A 558 24.59 40.58 21.42
CA GLY A 558 25.08 39.78 22.55
C GLY A 558 24.64 40.38 23.90
N SER A 559 24.51 39.54 24.92
CA SER A 559 24.15 39.94 26.28
C SER A 559 25.07 39.24 27.31
N ASN A 560 25.40 39.93 28.40
CA ASN A 560 26.17 39.40 29.56
C ASN A 560 27.49 38.69 29.20
N GLY A 561 28.37 39.27 28.38
CA GLY A 561 29.64 38.63 27.98
C GLY A 561 29.51 37.52 26.94
N GLY A 562 28.32 37.35 26.36
CA GLY A 562 28.04 36.38 25.29
C GLY A 562 28.63 36.81 23.94
N SER A 563 29.06 35.83 23.14
CA SER A 563 29.41 36.03 21.73
C SER A 563 28.88 34.86 20.92
N GLY A 564 28.36 35.12 19.73
CA GLY A 564 27.77 34.12 18.83
C GLY A 564 28.24 34.29 17.39
N THR A 565 28.06 33.25 16.58
CA THR A 565 28.45 33.28 15.16
C THR A 565 27.25 32.96 14.28
N PHE A 566 26.98 33.87 13.36
CA PHE A 566 26.08 33.68 12.23
C PHE A 566 26.90 33.26 11.02
N SER A 567 26.76 32.02 10.58
CA SER A 567 27.44 31.50 9.40
C SER A 567 26.48 31.47 8.21
N PHE A 568 26.99 31.76 7.03
CA PHE A 568 26.19 31.82 5.82
C PHE A 568 26.95 31.23 4.63
N GLU A 569 26.24 30.51 3.78
CA GLU A 569 26.76 30.02 2.50
C GLU A 569 26.50 31.02 1.39
N SER A 570 27.31 30.96 0.33
CA SER A 570 27.06 31.73 -0.88
C SER A 570 25.63 31.49 -1.38
N GLY A 571 24.91 32.57 -1.67
CA GLY A 571 23.53 32.53 -2.12
C GLY A 571 22.47 32.59 -1.02
N ALA A 572 22.82 32.51 0.26
CA ALA A 572 21.90 32.82 1.36
C ALA A 572 21.42 34.28 1.29
N GLN A 573 20.18 34.55 1.72
CA GLN A 573 19.55 35.87 1.66
C GLN A 573 19.19 36.35 3.06
N LEU A 574 19.44 37.63 3.32
CA LEU A 574 19.16 38.28 4.61
C LEU A 574 18.38 39.58 4.37
N SER A 575 17.15 39.62 4.88
CA SER A 575 16.27 40.79 4.87
C SER A 575 16.28 41.46 6.24
N MET A 576 16.66 42.73 6.28
CA MET A 576 16.74 43.56 7.49
C MET A 576 16.17 44.94 7.24
N LYS A 577 15.26 45.39 8.12
CA LYS A 577 14.64 46.73 8.06
C LYS A 577 14.11 47.11 6.66
N GLY A 578 13.46 46.15 5.99
CA GLY A 578 12.91 46.34 4.65
C GLY A 578 13.92 46.30 3.49
N SER A 579 15.20 45.99 3.76
CA SER A 579 16.25 45.82 2.75
C SER A 579 16.78 44.38 2.71
N CYS A 580 16.80 43.74 1.53
CA CYS A 580 17.27 42.37 1.32
C CYS A 580 18.60 42.38 0.58
N LYS A 581 19.60 41.68 1.11
CA LYS A 581 20.86 41.41 0.40
C LYS A 581 21.19 39.92 0.34
N LYS A 582 22.00 39.55 -0.65
CA LYS A 582 22.43 38.17 -0.91
C LYS A 582 23.90 38.00 -0.56
N ALA A 583 24.27 36.87 0.04
CA ALA A 583 25.66 36.52 0.29
C ALA A 583 26.37 36.22 -1.03
N SER A 584 27.42 36.98 -1.36
CA SER A 584 28.24 36.76 -2.57
C SER A 584 29.28 35.65 -2.41
N SER A 585 29.65 35.35 -1.16
CA SER A 585 30.59 34.29 -0.79
C SER A 585 30.17 33.69 0.56
N SER A 586 30.54 32.44 0.80
CA SER A 586 30.37 31.84 2.12
C SER A 586 31.26 32.54 3.15
N GLY A 587 30.76 32.68 4.37
CA GLY A 587 31.46 33.37 5.44
C GLY A 587 30.77 33.24 6.78
N SER A 588 31.28 33.97 7.76
CA SER A 588 30.69 34.05 9.09
C SER A 588 30.82 35.46 9.64
N TYR A 589 29.85 35.83 10.46
CA TYR A 589 29.83 37.08 11.21
C TYR A 589 29.72 36.77 12.70
N THR A 590 30.68 37.26 13.48
CA THR A 590 30.69 37.08 14.93
C THR A 590 30.06 38.29 15.60
N VAL A 591 28.96 38.05 16.31
CA VAL A 591 28.32 39.03 17.19
C VAL A 591 29.06 38.98 18.53
N LYS A 592 29.63 40.12 18.94
CA LYS A 592 30.32 40.26 20.24
C LYS A 592 29.46 41.08 21.20
N ASP A 593 29.72 40.90 22.50
CA ASP A 593 29.16 41.72 23.56
C ASP A 593 29.48 43.21 23.34
N ASN A 594 28.52 44.07 23.63
CA ASN A 594 28.74 45.51 23.69
C ASN A 594 28.80 45.93 25.17
N PRO A 595 29.99 46.25 25.72
CA PRO A 595 30.15 46.61 27.13
C PRO A 595 29.55 47.97 27.50
N SER A 596 29.13 48.77 26.51
CA SER A 596 28.38 49.99 26.77
C SER A 596 26.91 49.65 26.93
N ASN A 597 26.29 50.05 28.05
CA ASN A 597 24.87 49.88 28.40
C ASN A 597 23.83 50.38 27.34
N THR A 598 24.28 50.79 26.16
CA THR A 598 23.49 51.03 24.95
C THR A 598 23.25 49.71 24.20
N LEU A 599 22.13 49.05 24.48
CA LEU A 599 21.63 47.88 23.75
C LEU A 599 21.12 48.24 22.36
N TYR A 600 22.07 48.50 21.46
CA TYR A 600 21.92 48.24 20.04
C TYR A 600 22.87 47.09 19.70
N GLY A 601 22.32 45.95 19.26
CA GLY A 601 23.08 44.76 18.93
C GLY A 601 24.18 45.03 17.89
N ALA A 602 25.28 44.27 17.96
CA ALA A 602 26.49 44.47 17.16
C ALA A 602 26.31 44.29 15.63
N PHE A 603 25.07 44.15 15.15
CA PHE A 603 24.77 44.14 13.73
C PHE A 603 23.31 44.49 13.40
N THR A 604 23.08 45.76 13.05
CA THR A 604 21.78 46.35 12.65
C THR A 604 21.71 46.73 11.16
N SER A 605 22.75 46.39 10.39
CA SER A 605 22.91 46.67 8.95
C SER A 605 22.97 45.35 8.14
N HIS A 606 23.67 45.23 7.00
CA HIS A 606 24.00 43.94 6.31
C HIS A 606 25.46 43.54 6.58
N PRO A 607 25.85 42.26 6.84
CA PRO A 607 27.23 41.94 7.16
C PRO A 607 28.08 42.12 5.90
N SER A 608 29.39 42.30 6.04
CA SER A 608 30.28 42.59 4.90
C SER A 608 30.26 41.54 3.77
N GLY A 609 29.85 40.31 4.06
CA GLY A 609 29.67 39.24 3.06
C GLY A 609 28.37 39.32 2.24
N PHE A 610 27.44 40.24 2.57
CA PHE A 610 26.16 40.40 1.89
C PHE A 610 26.12 41.67 1.04
N SER A 611 25.81 41.51 -0.25
CA SER A 611 25.79 42.58 -1.23
C SER A 611 24.63 42.41 -2.23
N GLY A 612 24.39 43.43 -3.06
CA GLY A 612 23.32 43.44 -4.06
C GLY A 612 21.91 43.43 -3.47
N SER A 613 20.91 43.20 -4.32
CA SER A 613 19.50 43.00 -3.94
C SER A 613 19.11 41.53 -4.04
N CYS A 614 18.11 41.11 -3.26
CA CYS A 614 17.49 39.79 -3.41
C CYS A 614 15.98 39.84 -3.56
N SER A 615 15.41 38.75 -4.11
CA SER A 615 14.00 38.61 -4.48
C SER A 615 13.21 37.64 -3.61
N ASN A 616 13.84 36.64 -2.97
CA ASN A 616 13.08 35.53 -2.34
C ASN A 616 12.69 35.79 -0.88
N CYS A 617 13.23 36.86 -0.25
CA CYS A 617 12.88 37.27 1.11
C CYS A 617 11.89 38.43 1.22
N TYR A 618 11.33 38.86 0.09
CA TYR A 618 10.28 39.88 0.05
C TYR A 618 8.90 39.28 -0.14
#